data_AF-A0A1V0UZX5-F1
#
_entry.id   AF-A0A1V0UZX5-F1
#
_cell.length_a   1.000
_cell.length_b   1.000
_cell.length_c   1.000
_cell.angle_alpha   90.00
_cell.angle_beta   90.00
_cell.angle_gamma   90.00
#
_symmetry.space_group_name_H-M   'P 1'
#
loop_
_entity.id
_entity.type
_entity.pdbx_description
1 polymer ?
#
loop_
_entity_poly.entity_id
_entity_poly.type
_entity_poly.pdbx_seq_one_letter_code
_entity_poly.pdbx_strand_id
1 'polypeptide(L)' 'MKPKIFRITYFKSGESTGNVQYFFSSNADEAINNWDMRNKDSNWEIMFIKEITSDLEDGEATYVKDTNKIWG' A
#
# COMPACT_ATOMS: atom_id res chain seq x y z
N MET A 1 -5.13 -15.14 15.51
CA MET A 1 -5.62 -13.90 14.85
C MET A 1 -5.91 -14.20 13.40
N LYS A 2 -6.97 -13.63 12.82
CA LYS A 2 -7.17 -13.70 11.36
C LYS A 2 -6.14 -12.79 10.68
N PRO A 3 -5.46 -13.22 9.60
CA PRO A 3 -4.52 -12.37 8.87
C PRO A 3 -5.28 -11.22 8.20
N LYS A 4 -4.73 -10.00 8.30
CA LYS A 4 -5.26 -8.81 7.63
C LYS A 4 -4.53 -8.62 6.30
N ILE A 5 -5.20 -8.03 5.32
CA ILE A 5 -4.57 -7.69 4.04
C ILE A 5 -4.21 -6.20 4.04
N PHE A 6 -3.00 -5.87 3.63
CA PHE A 6 -2.55 -4.50 3.44
C PHE A 6 -2.23 -4.25 1.97
N ARG A 7 -2.77 -3.18 1.41
CA ARG A 7 -2.40 -2.66 0.09
C ARG A 7 -1.32 -1.59 0.26
N ILE A 8 -0.17 -1.79 -0.35
CA ILE A 8 0.94 -0.83 -0.39
C ILE A 8 1.07 -0.31 -1.81
N THR A 9 0.97 1.01 -1.96
CA THR A 9 1.24 1.74 -3.20
C THR A 9 2.59 2.41 -3.09
N TYR A 10 3.44 2.22 -4.09
CA TYR A 10 4.82 2.68 -4.09
C TYR A 10 5.22 3.14 -5.49
N PHE A 11 6.24 3.99 -5.58
CA PHE A 11 6.74 4.53 -6.84
C PHE A 11 8.26 4.60 -6.80
N LYS A 12 8.89 4.79 -7.95
CA LYS A 12 10.32 5.02 -8.05
C LYS A 12 10.55 6.37 -8.67
N SER A 13 11.41 7.17 -8.05
CA SER A 13 11.76 8.48 -8.59
C SER A 13 12.28 8.34 -10.01
N GLY A 14 11.72 9.14 -10.93
CA GLY A 14 12.01 9.10 -12.35
C GLY A 14 11.14 8.14 -13.18
N GLU A 15 10.28 7.33 -12.57
CA GLU A 15 9.25 6.56 -13.27
C GLU A 15 7.91 7.29 -13.28
N SER A 16 7.15 7.15 -14.38
CA SER A 16 5.82 7.75 -14.53
C SER A 16 4.68 6.86 -14.02
N THR A 17 5.01 5.70 -13.46
CA THR A 17 4.05 4.70 -13.01
C THR A 17 4.29 4.30 -11.56
N GLY A 18 3.25 4.40 -10.73
CA GLY A 18 3.21 3.77 -9.42
C GLY A 18 2.83 2.29 -9.53
N ASN A 19 3.24 1.50 -8.55
CA ASN A 19 2.93 0.09 -8.42
C ASN A 19 2.13 -0.19 -7.14
N VAL A 20 1.42 -1.32 -7.12
CA VAL A 20 0.63 -1.78 -5.98
C VAL A 20 1.00 -3.22 -5.64
N GLN A 21 1.22 -3.50 -4.35
CA GLN A 21 1.42 -4.84 -3.82
C GLN A 21 0.52 -5.09 -2.60
N TYR A 22 0.13 -6.34 -2.39
CA TYR A 22 -0.71 -6.77 -1.28
C TYR A 22 0.05 -7.71 -0.35
N PHE A 23 -0.08 -7.51 0.95
CA PHE A 23 0.60 -8.30 1.98
C PHE A 23 -0.39 -8.78 3.03
N PHE A 24 -0.29 -10.06 3.40
CA PHE A 24 -0.93 -10.58 4.61
C PHE A 24 -0.04 -10.29 5.81
N SER A 25 -0.56 -9.53 6.78
CA SER A 25 0.19 -9.12 7.97
C SER A 25 -0.74 -8.94 9.17
N SER A 26 -0.18 -8.92 10.38
CA SER A 26 -0.93 -8.64 11.60
C SER A 26 -1.21 -7.14 11.80
N ASN A 27 -0.37 -6.27 11.23
CA ASN A 27 -0.47 -4.81 11.28
C ASN A 27 0.28 -4.16 10.11
N ALA A 28 0.18 -2.83 10.02
CA ALA A 28 0.78 -2.05 8.93
C ALA A 28 2.31 -2.08 8.96
N ASP A 29 2.94 -2.03 10.14
CA ASP A 29 4.41 -2.02 10.28
C ASP A 29 5.01 -3.33 9.77
N GLU A 30 4.38 -4.47 10.09
CA GLU A 30 4.77 -5.77 9.57
C GLU A 30 4.61 -5.83 8.04
N ALA A 31 3.55 -5.24 7.49
CA ALA A 31 3.35 -5.18 6.04
C ALA A 31 4.43 -4.32 5.35
N ILE A 32 4.83 -3.19 5.96
CA ILE A 32 5.92 -2.34 5.48
C ILE A 32 7.24 -3.10 5.51
N ASN A 33 7.55 -3.78 6.62
CA ASN A 33 8.78 -4.56 6.74
C ASN A 33 8.84 -5.68 5.69
N ASN A 34 7.72 -6.37 5.46
CA ASN A 34 7.64 -7.40 4.42
C ASN A 34 7.81 -6.82 3.01
N TRP A 35 7.26 -5.63 2.75
CA TRP A 35 7.48 -4.92 1.49
C TRP A 35 8.93 -4.49 1.33
N ASP A 36 9.54 -3.91 2.36
CA ASP A 36 10.93 -3.44 2.35
C ASP A 36 11.89 -4.61 2.10
N MET A 37 11.72 -5.73 2.82
CA MET A 37 12.51 -6.94 2.59
C MET A 37 12.42 -7.46 1.14
N ARG A 38 11.26 -7.30 0.48
CA ARG A 38 11.04 -7.75 -0.90
C ARG A 38 11.57 -6.76 -1.93
N ASN A 39 11.64 -5.48 -1.60
CA ASN A 39 12.00 -4.38 -2.50
C ASN A 39 13.33 -3.71 -2.14
N LYS A 40 14.09 -4.29 -1.20
CA LYS A 40 15.30 -3.75 -0.54
C LYS A 40 16.37 -3.22 -1.49
N ASP A 41 16.53 -3.84 -2.66
CA ASP A 41 17.57 -3.50 -3.63
C ASP A 41 17.09 -2.49 -4.69
N SER A 42 15.96 -1.85 -4.46
CA SER A 42 15.36 -0.93 -5.42
C SER A 42 15.02 0.41 -4.78
N ASN A 43 15.26 1.49 -5.52
CA ASN A 43 14.97 2.86 -5.09
C ASN A 43 13.46 3.17 -5.17
N TRP A 44 12.63 2.37 -4.50
CA TRP A 44 11.20 2.60 -4.39
C TRP A 44 10.88 3.36 -3.11
N GLU A 45 9.88 4.22 -3.18
CA GLU A 45 9.32 4.97 -2.07
C GLU A 45 7.86 4.56 -1.89
N ILE A 46 7.47 4.26 -0.64
CA ILE A 46 6.07 4.00 -0.31
C ILE A 46 5.31 5.33 -0.34
N MET A 47 4.23 5.39 -1.12
CA MET A 47 3.31 6.52 -1.12
C MET A 47 2.20 6.35 -0.08
N PHE A 48 1.66 5.13 -0.01
CA PHE A 48 0.43 4.87 0.74
C PHE A 48 0.32 3.41 1.17
N ILE A 49 -0.18 3.21 2.39
CA ILE A 49 -0.54 1.90 2.94
C ILE A 49 -1.97 1.92 3.51
N LYS A 50 -2.75 0.87 3.25
CA LYS A 50 -4.10 0.71 3.80
C LYS A 50 -4.40 -0.73 4.15
N GLU A 51 -4.92 -0.96 5.36
CA GLU A 51 -5.58 -2.21 5.72
C GLU A 51 -6.86 -2.35 4.88
N ILE A 52 -6.98 -3.45 4.15
CA ILE A 52 -8.18 -3.83 3.42
C ILE A 52 -9.02 -4.68 4.37
N THR A 53 -9.98 -4.03 5.03
CA THR A 53 -11.04 -4.72 5.75
C THR A 53 -12.08 -5.19 4.74
N SER A 54 -12.61 -6.40 4.90
CA SER A 54 -13.51 -7.04 3.95
C SER A 54 -14.92 -6.44 3.92
N ASP A 55 -15.10 -5.16 4.18
CA ASP A 55 -16.37 -4.44 3.91
C ASP A 55 -16.48 -4.12 2.40
N LEU A 56 -16.02 -5.07 1.57
CA LEU A 56 -16.34 -5.14 0.15
C LEU A 56 -17.70 -5.85 0.05
N GLU A 57 -18.77 -5.19 0.52
CA GLU A 57 -20.06 -5.39 -0.13
C GLU A 57 -19.88 -4.83 -1.54
N ASP A 58 -19.87 -5.75 -2.50
CA ASP A 58 -19.77 -5.53 -3.94
C ASP A 58 -18.49 -4.85 -4.42
N GLY A 59 -17.56 -5.69 -4.89
CA GLY A 59 -16.78 -5.61 -6.15
C GLY A 59 -16.38 -4.29 -6.83
N GLU A 60 -16.63 -3.12 -6.26
CA GLU A 60 -16.26 -1.82 -6.79
C GLU A 60 -15.04 -1.34 -6.03
N ALA A 61 -13.94 -1.15 -6.77
CA ALA A 61 -12.87 -0.29 -6.32
C ALA A 61 -13.48 1.09 -6.06
N THR A 62 -13.85 1.38 -4.81
CA THR A 62 -14.34 2.69 -4.43
C THR A 62 -13.25 3.68 -4.76
N TYR A 63 -13.51 4.53 -5.74
CA TYR A 63 -12.67 5.63 -6.13
C TYR A 63 -12.39 6.48 -4.88
N VAL A 64 -11.20 6.33 -4.29
CA VAL A 64 -10.80 7.13 -3.13
C VAL A 64 -10.45 8.50 -3.70
N LYS A 65 -11.46 9.37 -3.69
CA LYS A 65 -11.37 10.81 -3.95
C LYS A 65 -10.09 11.36 -3.33
N ASP A 66 -9.26 11.94 -4.19
CA ASP A 66 -7.99 12.58 -3.85
C ASP A 66 -8.08 13.34 -2.52
N THR A 67 -7.28 12.92 -1.54
CA THR A 67 -6.83 13.83 -0.51
C THR A 67 -5.45 14.30 -0.88
N ASN A 68 -5.41 15.29 -1.80
CA ASN A 68 -4.27 16.19 -1.90
C ASN A 68 -4.09 16.88 -0.54
N LYS A 69 -3.01 16.55 0.17
CA LYS A 69 -2.35 17.49 1.09
C LYS A 69 -0.92 17.05 1.39
N ILE A 70 0.02 17.64 0.65
CA ILE A 70 1.37 17.92 1.15
C ILE A 70 1.41 19.43 1.37
N TRP A 71 1.49 19.88 2.63
CA TRP A 71 1.85 21.26 2.98
C TRP A 71 2.69 21.22 4.25
N GLY A 72 3.94 21.68 4.13
CA GLY A 72 4.90 21.88 5.23
C GLY A 72 6.22 21.17 4.97
#